data_AF-A0AAQ2EPN6-F1
#
_entry.id   AF-A0AAQ2EPN6-F1
#
_cell.length_a   1.000
_cell.length_b   1.000
_cell.length_c   1.000
_cell.angle_alpha   90.00
_cell.angle_beta   90.00
_cell.angle_gamma   90.00
#
_symmetry.space_group_name_H-M   'P 1'
#
loop_
_entity.id
_entity.type
_entity.pdbx_description
1 polymer ?
#
loop_
_entity_poly.entity_id
_entity_poly.type
_entity_poly.pdbx_seq_one_letter_code
_entity_poly.pdbx_strand_id
1 'polypeptide(L)'
;MKPILIEKKSGVVFEADCYSDDLFMLFKASFENEEFKSQHGEPAVEVIDSYKVEKAIQERMSAYRTESDPLYMEWQYDQTPESKQIWMDKVVEIKARYPLPTA
;
A
#
# COMPACT_ATOMS: atom_id res chain seq x y z
N MET A 1 -11.62 -0.56 6.16
CA MET A 1 -10.47 0.34 6.41
C MET A 1 -10.82 1.67 5.75
N LYS A 2 -10.50 2.83 6.34
CA LYS A 2 -11.10 4.12 5.95
C LYS A 2 -10.07 5.19 5.63
N PRO A 3 -9.75 5.49 4.35
CA PRO A 3 -9.08 6.74 4.02
C PRO A 3 -10.02 7.92 4.27
N ILE A 4 -9.40 9.06 4.58
CA ILE A 4 -10.08 10.31 4.91
C ILE A 4 -9.77 11.34 3.83
N LEU A 5 -10.81 11.94 3.29
CA LEU A 5 -10.69 13.07 2.38
C LEU A 5 -11.25 14.31 3.09
N ILE A 6 -10.48 15.39 3.10
CA ILE A 6 -10.84 16.64 3.77
C ILE A 6 -11.00 17.73 2.72
N GLU A 7 -12.14 18.40 2.74
CA GLU A 7 -12.41 19.56 1.90
C GLU A 7 -11.77 20.80 2.56
N LYS A 8 -10.86 21.49 1.85
CA LYS A 8 -10.00 22.53 2.45
C LYS A 8 -10.75 23.80 2.89
N LYS A 9 -11.91 24.10 2.31
CA LYS A 9 -12.60 25.40 2.49
C LYS A 9 -13.58 25.40 3.65
N SER A 10 -14.29 24.29 3.82
CA SER A 10 -15.30 24.01 4.83
C SER A 10 -14.79 23.11 5.94
N GLY A 11 -13.68 22.39 5.72
CA GLY A 11 -13.15 21.40 6.67
C GLY A 11 -14.01 20.14 6.76
N VAL A 12 -14.94 19.93 5.82
CA VAL A 12 -15.80 18.74 5.81
C VAL A 12 -14.95 17.51 5.54
N VAL A 13 -15.16 16.49 6.37
CA VAL A 13 -14.46 15.22 6.33
C VAL A 13 -15.35 14.18 5.64
N PHE A 14 -14.80 13.53 4.62
CA PHE A 14 -15.42 12.42 3.91
C PHE A 14 -14.64 11.15 4.24
N GLU A 15 -15.33 10.21 4.90
CA GLU A 15 -14.82 8.87 5.13
C GLU A 15 -15.25 7.96 3.98
N ALA A 16 -14.30 7.21 3.41
CA ALA A 16 -14.62 6.16 2.46
C ALA A 16 -14.39 4.80 3.09
N ASP A 17 -15.39 3.93 3.10
CA ASP A 17 -15.19 2.50 3.34
C ASP A 17 -14.70 1.85 2.03
N CYS A 18 -13.46 2.12 1.64
CA CYS A 18 -12.86 1.47 0.48
C CYS A 18 -12.00 0.27 0.90
N TYR A 19 -12.23 -0.83 0.18
CA TYR A 19 -11.60 -2.13 0.43
C TYR A 19 -10.42 -2.41 -0.53
N SER A 20 -10.17 -1.52 -1.49
CA SER A 20 -9.08 -1.63 -2.45
C SER A 20 -8.57 -0.25 -2.90
N ASP A 21 -7.33 -0.23 -3.40
CA ASP A 21 -6.71 0.96 -3.97
C ASP A 21 -7.46 1.50 -5.19
N ASP A 22 -8.02 0.61 -6.02
CA ASP A 22 -8.83 1.01 -7.17
C ASP A 22 -10.09 1.77 -6.74
N LEU A 23 -10.76 1.30 -5.68
CA LEU A 23 -11.93 1.98 -5.11
C LEU A 23 -11.54 3.33 -4.50
N PHE A 24 -10.36 3.41 -3.86
CA PHE A 24 -9.85 4.67 -3.35
C PHE A 24 -9.52 5.67 -4.47
N MET A 25 -8.90 5.22 -5.56
CA MET A 25 -8.61 6.05 -6.73
C MET A 25 -9.89 6.54 -7.40
N LEU A 26 -10.90 5.67 -7.55
CA LEU A 26 -12.22 6.05 -8.06
C LEU A 26 -12.92 7.05 -7.15
N PHE A 27 -12.87 6.82 -5.84
CA PHE A 27 -13.40 7.75 -4.85
C PHE A 27 -12.73 9.11 -4.97
N LYS A 28 -11.40 9.17 -4.98
CA LYS A 28 -10.63 10.40 -5.16
C LYS A 28 -10.98 11.11 -6.47
N ALA A 29 -11.04 10.39 -7.58
CA ALA A 29 -11.36 10.93 -8.89
C ALA A 29 -12.76 11.59 -8.93
N SER A 30 -13.71 11.10 -8.13
CA SER A 30 -15.04 11.71 -8.03
C SER A 30 -15.01 13.17 -7.51
N PHE A 31 -14.01 13.53 -6.70
CA PHE A 31 -13.80 14.88 -6.16
C PHE A 31 -12.87 15.75 -7.02
N GLU A 32 -12.21 15.18 -8.03
CA GLU A 32 -11.33 15.93 -8.93
C GLU A 32 -12.09 16.69 -10.03
N ASN A 33 -13.41 16.58 -10.06
CA ASN A 33 -14.26 17.26 -11.04
C ASN A 33 -14.27 18.80 -10.84
N GLU A 34 -14.41 19.56 -11.93
CA GLU A 34 -14.34 21.03 -11.89
C GLU A 34 -15.50 21.69 -11.14
N GLU A 35 -16.69 21.09 -11.21
CA GLU A 35 -17.90 21.59 -10.53
C GLU A 35 -17.73 21.55 -9.01
N PHE A 36 -17.24 20.44 -8.48
CA PHE A 36 -16.92 20.19 -7.09
C PHE A 36 -15.81 21.14 -6.63
N LYS A 37 -14.72 21.27 -7.39
CA LYS A 37 -13.63 22.20 -7.05
C LYS A 37 -14.10 23.65 -6.97
N SER A 38 -15.03 24.07 -7.83
CA SER A 38 -15.60 25.41 -7.80
C SER A 38 -16.44 25.66 -6.54
N GLN A 39 -17.26 24.68 -6.15
CA GLN A 39 -18.17 24.79 -5.01
C GLN A 39 -17.46 24.62 -3.65
N HIS A 40 -16.56 23.63 -3.57
CA HIS A 40 -15.96 23.09 -2.35
C HIS A 40 -14.46 23.36 -2.21
N GLY A 41 -13.79 23.81 -3.29
CA GLY A 41 -12.34 23.99 -3.31
C GLY A 41 -11.58 22.69 -3.58
N GLU A 42 -10.26 22.75 -3.46
CA GLU A 42 -9.42 21.57 -3.69
C GLU A 42 -9.58 20.54 -2.57
N PRO A 43 -9.92 19.28 -2.87
CA PRO A 43 -9.91 18.22 -1.89
C PRO A 43 -8.47 17.93 -1.46
N ALA A 44 -8.21 17.94 -0.16
CA ALA A 44 -7.00 17.40 0.44
C ALA A 44 -7.23 15.93 0.80
N VAL A 45 -6.35 15.04 0.36
CA VAL A 45 -6.45 13.62 0.66
C VAL A 45 -5.45 13.29 1.75
N GLU A 46 -5.94 12.91 2.92
CA GLU A 46 -5.11 12.48 4.04
C GLU A 46 -5.27 10.99 4.27
N VAL A 47 -4.17 10.28 4.01
CA VAL A 47 -4.09 8.86 4.27
C VAL A 47 -3.59 8.67 5.70
N ILE A 48 -4.44 8.08 6.56
CA ILE A 48 -4.11 7.79 7.96
C ILE A 48 -2.90 6.84 8.01
N ASP A 49 -2.02 7.04 8.99
CA ASP A 49 -0.79 6.23 9.09
C ASP A 49 -1.06 4.73 9.23
N SER A 50 -2.17 4.34 9.86
CA SER A 50 -2.60 2.93 9.95
C SER A 50 -2.78 2.30 8.56
N TYR A 51 -3.35 3.02 7.60
CA TYR A 51 -3.49 2.53 6.22
C TYR A 51 -2.11 2.32 5.57
N LYS A 52 -1.15 3.24 5.78
CA LYS A 52 0.20 3.10 5.21
C LYS A 52 0.89 1.85 5.73
N VAL A 53 0.72 1.57 7.04
CA VAL A 53 1.25 0.35 7.69
C VAL A 53 0.61 -0.90 7.08
N GLU A 54 -0.72 -0.96 7.05
CA GLU A 54 -1.46 -2.13 6.58
C GLU A 54 -1.21 -2.40 5.10
N LYS A 55 -1.13 -1.34 4.28
CA LYS A 55 -0.74 -1.45 2.87
C LYS A 55 0.66 -2.02 2.70
N ALA A 56 1.64 -1.49 3.42
CA ALA A 56 3.01 -2.01 3.39
C ALA A 56 3.08 -3.49 3.81
N ILE A 57 2.24 -3.91 4.79
CA ILE A 57 2.11 -5.32 5.18
C ILE A 57 1.55 -6.15 4.02
N GLN A 58 0.46 -5.73 3.39
CA GLN A 58 -0.19 -6.48 2.30
C GLN A 58 0.73 -6.61 1.08
N GLU A 59 1.37 -5.52 0.66
CA GLU A 59 2.29 -5.51 -0.47
C GLU A 59 3.49 -6.43 -0.21
N ARG A 60 4.03 -6.39 1.01
CA ARG A 60 5.13 -7.25 1.42
C ARG A 60 4.74 -8.72 1.48
N MET A 61 3.56 -9.04 2.00
CA MET A 61 3.03 -10.41 2.00
C MET A 61 2.82 -10.94 0.59
N SER A 62 2.30 -10.11 -0.31
CA SER A 62 2.14 -10.46 -1.73
C SER A 62 3.50 -10.75 -2.37
N ALA A 63 4.47 -9.87 -2.19
CA ALA A 63 5.81 -10.02 -2.74
C ALA A 63 6.54 -11.27 -2.19
N TYR A 64 6.35 -11.61 -0.91
CA TYR A 64 6.89 -12.88 -0.41
C TYR A 64 6.28 -14.07 -1.15
N ARG A 65 4.94 -14.13 -1.28
CA ARG A 65 4.25 -15.23 -1.96
C ARG A 65 4.68 -15.41 -3.41
N THR A 66 4.91 -14.32 -4.13
CA THR A 66 5.20 -14.36 -5.57
C THR A 66 6.68 -14.40 -5.89
N GLU A 67 7.54 -13.73 -5.11
CA GLU A 67 8.96 -13.55 -5.44
C GLU A 67 9.89 -14.36 -4.51
N SER A 68 9.59 -14.50 -3.22
CA SER A 68 10.50 -15.11 -2.25
C SER A 68 10.19 -16.58 -1.94
N ASP A 69 8.91 -16.93 -1.80
CA ASP A 69 8.49 -18.27 -1.41
C ASP A 69 8.91 -19.35 -2.43
N PRO A 70 8.87 -19.11 -3.76
CA PRO A 70 9.41 -20.06 -4.73
C PRO A 70 10.91 -20.34 -4.52
N LEU A 71 11.71 -19.31 -4.25
CA LEU A 71 13.16 -19.43 -4.01
C LEU A 71 13.46 -20.19 -2.72
N TYR A 72 12.64 -19.98 -1.68
CA TYR A 72 12.73 -20.76 -0.46
C TYR A 72 12.48 -22.25 -0.72
N MET A 73 11.45 -22.58 -1.53
CA MET A 73 11.15 -23.97 -1.89
C MET A 73 12.28 -24.61 -2.71
N GLU A 74 12.87 -23.88 -3.65
CA GLU A 74 14.06 -24.34 -4.39
C GLU A 74 15.24 -24.63 -3.45
N TRP A 75 15.54 -23.70 -2.53
CA TRP A 75 16.59 -23.90 -1.54
C TRP A 75 16.30 -25.08 -0.59
N GLN A 76 15.04 -25.31 -0.18
CA GLN A 76 14.69 -26.45 0.67
C GLN A 76 15.01 -27.79 0.00
N TYR A 77 14.92 -27.85 -1.33
CA TYR A 77 15.27 -29.03 -2.12
C TYR A 77 16.77 -29.14 -2.38
N ASP A 78 17.39 -28.09 -2.92
CA ASP A 78 18.80 -28.10 -3.35
C ASP A 78 19.78 -28.05 -2.16
N GLN A 79 19.40 -27.35 -1.10
CA GLN A 79 20.18 -27.13 0.13
C GLN A 79 21.58 -26.55 -0.08
N THR A 80 21.80 -25.85 -1.19
CA THR A 80 23.07 -25.21 -1.51
C THR A 80 23.22 -23.83 -0.84
N PRO A 81 24.47 -23.40 -0.53
CA PRO A 81 24.74 -22.04 -0.07
C PRO A 81 24.29 -20.96 -1.06
N GLU A 82 24.41 -21.24 -2.36
CA GLU A 82 24.07 -20.30 -3.44
C GLU A 82 22.56 -20.04 -3.50
N SER A 83 21.73 -21.10 -3.50
CA SER A 83 20.26 -20.96 -3.51
C SER A 83 19.75 -20.27 -2.23
N LYS A 84 20.41 -20.51 -1.09
CA LYS A 84 20.12 -19.79 0.16
C LYS A 84 20.40 -18.30 0.01
N GLN A 85 21.54 -17.92 -0.58
CA GLN A 85 21.91 -16.52 -0.74
C GLN A 85 20.92 -15.80 -1.67
N ILE A 86 20.53 -16.42 -2.78
CA ILE A 86 19.53 -15.88 -3.72
C ILE A 86 18.20 -15.59 -3.00
N TRP A 87 17.70 -16.54 -2.19
CA TRP A 87 16.50 -16.33 -1.39
C TRP A 87 16.65 -15.18 -0.39
N MET A 88 17.77 -15.15 0.35
CA MET A 88 18.01 -14.11 1.36
C MET A 88 18.14 -12.71 0.74
N ASP A 89 18.80 -12.59 -0.41
CA ASP A 89 18.93 -11.35 -1.17
C ASP A 89 17.56 -10.84 -1.61
N LYS A 90 16.70 -11.75 -2.11
CA LYS A 90 15.33 -11.40 -2.49
C LYS A 90 14.51 -10.94 -1.30
N VAL A 91 14.65 -11.60 -0.16
CA VAL A 91 14.00 -11.17 1.09
C VAL A 91 14.44 -9.75 1.44
N VAL A 92 15.74 -9.45 1.44
CA VAL A 92 16.30 -8.12 1.75
C VAL A 92 15.74 -7.06 0.79
N GLU A 93 15.71 -7.34 -0.51
CA GLU A 93 15.12 -6.46 -1.52
C GLU A 93 13.64 -6.16 -1.22
N ILE A 94 12.83 -7.18 -0.91
CA ILE A 94 11.41 -7.01 -0.55
C ILE A 94 11.27 -6.17 0.73
N LYS A 95 12.13 -6.36 1.74
CA LYS A 95 12.09 -5.55 2.97
C LYS A 95 12.40 -4.09 2.69
N ALA A 96 13.34 -3.81 1.77
CA ALA A 96 13.71 -2.46 1.37
C ALA A 96 12.61 -1.79 0.53
N ARG A 97 11.92 -2.56 -0.33
CA ARG A 97 10.81 -2.07 -1.16
C ARG A 97 9.56 -1.73 -0.34
N TYR A 98 9.25 -2.55 0.67
CA TYR A 98 8.09 -2.38 1.54
C TYR A 98 8.52 -2.29 3.02
N PRO A 99 9.09 -1.14 3.45
CA PRO A 99 9.49 -0.94 4.83
C PRO A 99 8.24 -0.92 5.72
N LEU A 100 8.27 -1.73 6.79
CA LEU A 100 7.24 -1.65 7.81
C LEU A 100 7.62 -0.52 8.77
N PRO A 101 6.72 0.43 9.07
CA PRO A 101 6.99 1.45 10.07
C PRO A 101 7.29 0.77 11.41
N THR A 102 8.35 1.21 12.08
CA THR A 102 8.71 0.71 13.41
C THR A 102 7.62 1.15 14.37
N ALA A 103 7.07 0.21 15.12
CA ALA A 103 6.02 0.45 16.12
C ALA A 103 6.46 1.46 17.19
#